data_AF-A0A0D7XBA0-F1
#
_entry.id   AF-A0A0D7XBA0-F1
#
_cell.length_a   1.000
_cell.length_b   1.000
_cell.length_c   1.000
_cell.angle_alpha   90.00
_cell.angle_beta   90.00
_cell.angle_gamma   90.00
#
_symmetry.space_group_name_H-M   'P 1'
#
loop_
_entity.id
_entity.type
_entity.pdbx_description
1 polymer ?
#
loop_
_entity_poly.entity_id
_entity_poly.type
_entity_poly.pdbx_seq_one_letter_code
_entity_poly.pdbx_strand_id
1 'polypeptide(L)'
;MKTNFFICCLITLLCLNPIIGDATAKSQEVPIHFKVNNFYILYTQPATPFLDQKGRLLIPLKAVKDLLGGKLAYNAMNKMATVNLLGRSVVVTIGSRDIFINGEPVTMDTVPVIKEDAMFLPISVLVKDTDVKMQWDAQRGLLKLEHDSFNKSQVLLSFLGQDLAEVTNKEAFDLHSYEWNGVGKLKIHANYDESLKFSEKQVDIRPLIMYGKTYTMDPYTKSLSKSKIQFTGVGKLTLKRDFGEMREKMQYIIAVGRLID
;
A
#
# COMPACT_ATOMS: atom_id res chain seq x y z
N MET A 1 -40.32 -22.93 -73.56
CA MET A 1 -40.49 -21.47 -73.36
C MET A 1 -39.38 -20.97 -72.45
N LYS A 2 -38.56 -20.01 -72.94
CA LYS A 2 -37.64 -19.09 -72.23
C LYS A 2 -36.46 -19.74 -71.45
N THR A 3 -35.22 -19.76 -71.97
CA THR A 3 -34.24 -18.67 -72.19
C THR A 3 -33.52 -18.20 -70.92
N ASN A 4 -32.20 -18.38 -70.93
CA ASN A 4 -31.13 -17.83 -70.08
C ASN A 4 -31.37 -16.46 -69.45
N PHE A 5 -30.86 -16.23 -68.24
CA PHE A 5 -30.00 -15.06 -67.98
C PHE A 5 -29.12 -15.22 -66.73
N PHE A 6 -27.83 -14.95 -66.94
CA PHE A 6 -26.80 -14.58 -65.97
C PHE A 6 -27.30 -13.47 -65.03
N ILE A 7 -26.94 -13.47 -63.74
CA ILE A 7 -26.64 -12.21 -63.00
C ILE A 7 -25.58 -12.51 -61.94
N CYS A 8 -24.48 -11.80 -62.13
CA CYS A 8 -23.37 -11.56 -61.22
C CYS A 8 -23.85 -10.67 -60.07
N CYS A 9 -23.60 -11.02 -58.81
CA CYS A 9 -23.82 -10.11 -57.68
C CYS A 9 -22.63 -10.12 -56.72
N LEU A 10 -21.69 -9.23 -57.05
CA LEU A 10 -21.16 -8.20 -56.17
C LEU A 10 -20.84 -8.62 -54.73
N ILE A 11 -19.60 -9.03 -54.52
CA ILE A 11 -18.96 -9.12 -53.20
C ILE A 11 -18.80 -7.69 -52.68
N THR A 12 -19.74 -7.23 -51.84
CA THR A 12 -19.56 -6.00 -51.06
C THR A 12 -18.69 -6.27 -49.84
N LEU A 13 -17.48 -5.72 -49.94
CA LEU A 13 -16.46 -5.56 -48.92
C LEU A 13 -17.05 -4.93 -47.64
N LEU A 14 -17.23 -5.72 -46.57
CA LEU A 14 -17.37 -5.20 -45.21
C LEU A 14 -15.99 -5.26 -44.55
N CYS A 15 -15.27 -4.13 -44.61
CA CYS A 15 -14.10 -3.90 -43.78
C CYS A 15 -14.54 -3.90 -42.31
N LEU A 16 -14.34 -5.01 -41.61
CA LEU A 16 -14.25 -5.02 -40.15
C LEU A 16 -12.98 -4.24 -39.79
N ASN A 17 -13.11 -2.94 -39.55
CA ASN A 17 -12.09 -2.23 -38.82
C ASN A 17 -12.05 -2.82 -37.40
N PRO A 18 -10.94 -3.42 -36.93
CA PRO A 18 -10.79 -3.62 -35.52
C PRO A 18 -10.78 -2.22 -34.91
N ILE A 19 -11.78 -1.91 -34.09
CA ILE A 19 -11.68 -0.82 -33.13
C ILE A 19 -10.59 -1.29 -32.17
N ILE A 20 -9.34 -0.94 -32.48
CA ILE A 20 -8.25 -0.98 -31.52
C ILE A 20 -8.56 0.14 -30.54
N GLY A 21 -9.48 -0.13 -29.62
CA GLY A 21 -9.61 0.64 -28.42
C GLY A 21 -8.38 0.31 -27.60
N ASP A 22 -7.40 1.22 -27.59
CA ASP A 22 -6.40 1.24 -26.54
C ASP A 22 -7.15 1.37 -25.22
N ALA A 23 -7.41 0.24 -24.58
CA ALA A 23 -7.85 0.17 -23.20
C ALA A 23 -6.69 0.66 -22.35
N THR A 24 -6.52 1.97 -22.27
CA THR A 24 -5.72 2.59 -21.21
C THR A 24 -6.46 2.29 -19.92
N ALA A 25 -6.06 1.20 -19.26
CA ALA A 25 -6.53 0.89 -17.92
C ALA A 25 -6.20 2.11 -17.05
N LYS A 26 -7.24 2.90 -16.71
CA LYS A 26 -7.11 3.95 -15.71
C LYS A 26 -6.69 3.27 -14.42
N SER A 27 -5.53 3.63 -13.87
CA SER A 27 -5.16 3.18 -12.52
C SER A 27 -6.21 3.68 -11.55
N GLN A 28 -6.80 2.76 -10.79
CA GLN A 28 -7.75 3.10 -9.75
C GLN A 28 -7.00 3.80 -8.61
N GLU A 29 -7.57 4.90 -8.11
CA GLU A 29 -7.07 5.58 -6.91
C GLU A 29 -7.40 4.74 -5.68
N VAL A 30 -6.38 4.44 -4.87
CA VAL A 30 -6.46 3.59 -3.69
C VAL A 30 -6.23 4.44 -2.44
N PRO A 31 -7.18 4.49 -1.49
CA PRO A 31 -6.99 5.20 -0.23
C PRO A 31 -5.88 4.58 0.63
N ILE A 32 -5.18 5.41 1.41
CA ILE A 32 -4.17 4.98 2.37
C ILE A 32 -4.82 4.91 3.76
N HIS A 33 -4.89 3.69 4.31
CA HIS A 33 -5.55 3.42 5.59
C HIS A 33 -4.60 3.12 6.75
N PHE A 34 -3.31 2.99 6.49
CA PHE A 34 -2.36 2.53 7.49
C PHE A 34 -1.09 3.37 7.52
N LYS A 35 -0.72 3.83 8.71
CA LYS A 35 0.53 4.55 8.98
C LYS A 35 1.23 3.90 10.18
N VAL A 36 2.54 3.68 10.05
CA VAL A 36 3.41 3.14 11.10
C VAL A 36 4.53 4.13 11.34
N ASN A 37 4.61 4.70 12.55
CA ASN A 37 5.47 5.84 12.85
C ASN A 37 5.27 6.94 11.79
N ASN A 38 6.32 7.35 11.08
CA ASN A 38 6.22 8.37 10.03
C ASN A 38 5.86 7.79 8.64
N PHE A 39 5.72 6.47 8.51
CA PHE A 39 5.58 5.78 7.23
C PHE A 39 4.13 5.48 6.90
N TYR A 40 3.65 6.05 5.80
CA TYR A 40 2.41 5.64 5.16
C TYR A 40 2.63 4.32 4.43
N ILE A 41 1.77 3.34 4.70
CA ILE A 41 1.82 2.01 4.09
C ILE A 41 0.83 2.00 2.93
N LEU A 42 1.34 2.19 1.71
CA LEU A 42 0.52 2.28 0.50
C LEU A 42 0.13 0.88 0.02
N TYR A 43 1.09 -0.05 -0.02
CA TYR A 43 0.85 -1.42 -0.48
C TYR A 43 1.62 -2.43 0.36
N THR A 44 1.00 -3.59 0.55
CA THR A 44 1.60 -4.79 1.13
C THR A 44 1.30 -5.99 0.24
N GLN A 45 2.21 -6.95 0.15
CA GLN A 45 1.94 -8.22 -0.51
C GLN A 45 1.03 -9.13 0.35
N PRO A 46 0.03 -9.80 -0.23
CA PRO A 46 -0.35 -9.78 -1.65
C PRO A 46 -1.29 -8.62 -2.02
N ALA A 47 -2.02 -8.07 -1.06
CA ALA A 47 -2.93 -6.95 -1.28
C ALA A 47 -2.75 -5.83 -0.26
N THR A 48 -3.11 -4.61 -0.65
CA THR A 48 -3.09 -3.41 0.21
C THR A 48 -3.94 -3.60 1.47
N PRO A 49 -3.55 -3.01 2.63
CA PRO A 49 -4.41 -2.89 3.79
C PRO A 49 -5.78 -2.29 3.44
N PHE A 50 -6.85 -2.83 3.99
CA PHE A 50 -8.21 -2.36 3.69
C PHE A 50 -9.10 -2.37 4.92
N LEU A 51 -10.14 -1.54 4.90
CA LEU A 51 -11.18 -1.54 5.92
C LEU A 51 -12.26 -2.55 5.59
N ASP A 52 -12.73 -3.30 6.58
CA ASP A 52 -13.96 -4.09 6.42
C ASP A 52 -15.22 -3.24 6.64
N GLN A 53 -16.38 -3.90 6.54
CA GLN A 53 -17.71 -3.30 6.75
C GLN A 53 -17.91 -2.68 8.14
N LYS A 54 -17.07 -3.05 9.13
CA LYS A 54 -17.09 -2.50 10.49
C LYS A 54 -16.02 -1.42 10.70
N GLY A 55 -15.31 -1.02 9.66
CA GLY A 55 -14.26 0.00 9.73
C GLY A 55 -12.96 -0.48 10.38
N ARG A 56 -12.73 -1.79 10.49
CA ARG A 56 -11.48 -2.32 11.04
C ARG A 56 -10.43 -2.42 9.96
N LEU A 57 -9.20 -2.03 10.27
CA LEU A 57 -8.09 -2.17 9.35
C LEU A 57 -7.55 -3.61 9.33
N LEU A 58 -7.75 -4.30 8.20
CA LEU A 58 -7.19 -5.61 7.92
C LEU A 58 -5.84 -5.48 7.22
N ILE A 59 -4.85 -6.23 7.72
CA ILE A 59 -3.53 -6.36 7.09
C ILE A 59 -3.19 -7.83 6.85
N PRO A 60 -2.40 -8.16 5.80
CA PRO A 60 -1.92 -9.52 5.63
C PRO A 60 -0.93 -9.84 6.74
N LEU A 61 -0.98 -11.06 7.30
CA LEU A 61 -0.12 -11.45 8.42
C LEU A 61 1.39 -11.29 8.13
N LYS A 62 1.80 -11.44 6.87
CA LYS A 62 3.19 -11.21 6.43
C LYS A 62 3.66 -9.79 6.76
N ALA A 63 2.78 -8.79 6.61
CA ALA A 63 3.11 -7.39 6.89
C ALA A 63 3.46 -7.16 8.37
N VAL A 64 2.92 -7.96 9.29
CA VAL A 64 3.25 -7.88 10.73
C VAL A 64 4.72 -8.20 10.97
N LYS A 65 5.23 -9.25 10.31
CA LYS A 65 6.64 -9.60 10.38
C LYS A 65 7.51 -8.50 9.76
N ASP A 66 7.17 -8.09 8.55
CA ASP A 66 8.05 -7.28 7.72
C ASP A 66 8.04 -5.78 8.11
N LEU A 67 6.89 -5.24 8.56
CA LEU A 67 6.72 -3.83 8.96
C LEU A 67 6.76 -3.58 10.47
N LEU A 68 6.37 -4.57 11.29
CA LEU A 68 6.22 -4.39 12.74
C LEU A 68 7.24 -5.20 13.54
N GLY A 69 8.11 -5.97 12.87
CA GLY A 69 9.14 -6.78 13.53
C GLY A 69 8.61 -8.01 14.27
N GLY A 70 7.37 -8.41 13.99
CA GLY A 70 6.78 -9.61 14.57
C GLY A 70 7.39 -10.91 14.04
N LYS A 71 7.02 -12.04 14.66
CA LYS A 71 7.30 -13.39 14.16
C LYS A 71 6.01 -14.01 13.66
N LEU A 72 6.07 -14.66 12.50
CA LEU A 72 4.95 -15.36 11.89
C LEU A 72 5.33 -16.81 11.67
N ALA A 73 4.52 -17.73 12.17
CA ALA A 73 4.58 -19.15 11.87
C ALA A 73 3.24 -19.61 11.29
N TYR A 74 3.27 -20.52 10.33
CA TYR A 74 2.06 -21.10 9.75
C TYR A 74 2.17 -22.62 9.76
N ASN A 75 1.12 -23.28 10.25
CA ASN A 75 0.94 -24.72 10.21
C ASN A 75 -0.17 -25.04 9.20
N ALA A 76 0.22 -25.57 8.04
CA ALA A 76 -0.69 -25.90 6.97
C ALA A 76 -1.63 -27.07 7.30
N MET A 77 -1.17 -28.05 8.08
CA MET A 77 -1.96 -29.23 8.48
C MET A 77 -3.20 -28.81 9.28
N ASN A 78 -3.01 -27.88 10.22
CA ASN A 78 -4.07 -27.41 11.10
C ASN A 78 -4.70 -26.09 10.63
N LYS A 79 -4.26 -25.54 9.49
CA LYS A 79 -4.68 -24.23 8.96
C LYS A 79 -4.56 -23.11 10.01
N MET A 80 -3.49 -23.15 10.77
CA MET A 80 -3.24 -22.26 11.91
C MET A 80 -2.09 -21.31 11.63
N ALA A 81 -2.24 -20.03 11.96
CA ALA A 81 -1.16 -19.06 11.98
C ALA A 81 -0.91 -18.59 13.41
N THR A 82 0.36 -18.48 13.79
CA THR A 82 0.81 -17.93 15.07
C THR A 82 1.60 -16.66 14.79
N VAL A 83 1.14 -15.55 15.37
CA VAL A 83 1.76 -14.24 15.28
C VAL A 83 2.27 -13.86 16.66
N ASN A 84 3.56 -13.56 16.78
CA ASN A 84 4.13 -12.99 18.00
C ASN A 84 4.58 -11.56 17.72
N LEU A 85 4.03 -10.60 18.45
CA LEU A 85 4.39 -9.19 18.33
C LEU A 85 4.45 -8.58 19.72
N LEU A 86 5.59 -8.01 20.10
CA LEU A 86 5.77 -7.30 21.38
C LEU A 86 5.29 -8.11 22.60
N GLY A 87 5.65 -9.40 22.65
CA GLY A 87 5.27 -10.31 23.74
C GLY A 87 3.84 -10.84 23.67
N ARG A 88 3.00 -10.35 22.75
CA ARG A 88 1.65 -10.87 22.50
C ARG A 88 1.69 -11.98 21.46
N SER A 89 1.24 -13.18 21.84
CA SER A 89 1.09 -14.33 20.96
C SER A 89 -0.38 -14.48 20.57
N VAL A 90 -0.67 -14.40 19.27
CA VAL A 90 -2.00 -14.58 18.71
C VAL A 90 -1.99 -15.80 17.80
N VAL A 91 -2.81 -16.78 18.12
CA VAL A 91 -3.01 -17.99 17.33
C VAL A 91 -4.39 -17.94 16.69
N VAL A 92 -4.43 -18.03 15.37
CA VAL A 92 -5.66 -17.96 14.59
C VAL A 92 -5.80 -19.18 13.68
N THR A 93 -7.03 -19.62 13.48
CA THR A 93 -7.35 -20.73 12.56
C THR A 93 -8.21 -20.18 11.43
N ILE A 94 -7.90 -20.57 10.19
CA ILE A 94 -8.67 -20.14 9.01
C ILE A 94 -10.15 -20.45 9.21
N GLY A 95 -11.01 -19.44 9.02
CA GLY A 95 -12.47 -19.56 9.12
C GLY A 95 -13.04 -19.59 10.54
N SER A 96 -12.20 -19.59 11.58
CA SER A 96 -12.64 -19.56 12.98
C SER A 96 -12.76 -18.13 13.50
N ARG A 97 -13.78 -17.85 14.32
CA ARG A 97 -13.85 -16.63 15.14
C ARG A 97 -13.08 -16.78 16.45
N ASP A 98 -12.93 -18.02 16.92
CA ASP A 98 -12.21 -18.33 18.14
C ASP A 98 -10.71 -18.37 17.84
N ILE A 99 -9.98 -17.59 18.62
CA ILE A 99 -8.53 -17.42 18.58
C ILE A 99 -7.95 -17.68 19.96
N PHE A 100 -6.63 -17.83 20.06
CA PHE A 100 -5.95 -17.85 21.34
C PHE A 100 -5.03 -16.65 21.45
N ILE A 101 -5.10 -15.95 22.58
CA ILE A 101 -4.23 -14.82 22.90
C ILE A 101 -3.45 -15.20 24.16
N ASN A 102 -2.13 -15.33 24.03
CA ASN A 102 -1.26 -15.80 25.11
C ASN A 102 -1.71 -17.12 25.75
N GLY A 103 -2.34 -18.01 24.97
CA GLY A 103 -2.88 -19.29 25.42
C GLY A 103 -4.34 -19.27 25.86
N GLU A 104 -4.93 -18.09 26.08
CA GLU A 104 -6.31 -17.95 26.51
C GLU A 104 -7.27 -17.85 25.31
N PRO A 105 -8.40 -18.58 25.31
CA PRO A 105 -9.38 -18.51 24.24
C PRO A 105 -10.10 -17.15 24.22
N VAL A 106 -10.20 -16.54 23.06
CA VAL A 106 -10.91 -15.29 22.82
C VAL A 106 -11.73 -15.42 21.54
N THR A 107 -12.99 -14.99 21.56
CA THR A 107 -13.83 -14.94 20.37
C THR A 107 -13.76 -13.55 19.75
N MET A 108 -13.30 -13.46 18.50
CA MET A 108 -13.37 -12.25 17.70
C MET A 108 -14.80 -12.02 17.19
N ASP A 109 -15.17 -10.76 17.01
CA ASP A 109 -16.41 -10.38 16.33
C ASP A 109 -16.30 -10.44 14.79
N THR A 110 -15.31 -11.19 14.29
CA THR A 110 -15.01 -11.46 12.88
C THR A 110 -14.24 -12.75 12.70
N VAL A 111 -14.16 -13.20 11.45
CA VAL A 111 -13.25 -14.26 11.02
C VAL A 111 -12.02 -13.65 10.36
N PRO A 112 -10.85 -14.31 10.41
CA PRO A 112 -9.75 -14.04 9.52
C PRO A 112 -10.21 -14.13 8.07
N VAL A 113 -9.87 -13.13 7.25
CA VAL A 113 -10.26 -13.08 5.83
C VAL A 113 -9.14 -13.69 5.01
N ILE A 114 -9.48 -14.59 4.07
CA ILE A 114 -8.53 -15.06 3.06
C ILE A 114 -8.71 -14.19 1.81
N LYS A 115 -7.63 -13.54 1.39
CA LYS A 115 -7.57 -12.74 0.16
C LYS A 115 -6.24 -13.01 -0.53
N GLU A 116 -6.30 -13.41 -1.79
CA GLU A 116 -5.11 -13.74 -2.60
C GLU A 116 -4.16 -14.72 -1.88
N ASP A 117 -4.74 -15.81 -1.35
CA ASP A 117 -4.05 -16.86 -0.60
C ASP A 117 -3.29 -16.41 0.66
N ALA A 118 -3.55 -15.19 1.15
CA ALA A 118 -3.05 -14.69 2.41
C ALA A 118 -4.17 -14.50 3.43
N MET A 119 -3.84 -14.77 4.70
CA MET A 119 -4.71 -14.47 5.82
C MET A 119 -4.55 -13.01 6.24
N PHE A 120 -5.69 -12.35 6.41
CA PHE A 120 -5.81 -10.98 6.87
C PHE A 120 -6.51 -10.95 8.24
N LEU A 121 -5.96 -10.16 9.15
CA LEU A 121 -6.54 -9.92 10.47
C LEU A 121 -6.69 -8.43 10.75
N PRO A 122 -7.70 -8.02 11.54
CA PRO A 122 -7.71 -6.72 12.15
C PRO A 122 -6.43 -6.50 12.93
N ILE A 123 -5.66 -5.47 12.57
CA ILE A 123 -4.38 -5.18 13.21
C ILE A 123 -4.54 -4.90 14.71
N SER A 124 -5.69 -4.38 15.13
CA SER A 124 -6.01 -4.14 16.54
C SER A 124 -5.90 -5.42 17.38
N VAL A 125 -6.26 -6.59 16.86
CA VAL A 125 -6.13 -7.88 17.58
C VAL A 125 -4.67 -8.19 17.94
N LEU A 126 -3.75 -7.75 17.09
CA LEU A 126 -2.31 -8.02 17.19
C LEU A 126 -1.58 -7.03 18.11
N VAL A 127 -2.12 -5.82 18.29
CA VAL A 127 -1.47 -4.74 19.07
C VAL A 127 -2.25 -4.35 20.32
N LYS A 128 -3.48 -4.84 20.51
CA LYS A 128 -4.27 -4.58 21.71
C LYS A 128 -3.49 -5.05 22.95
N ASP A 129 -3.56 -4.26 24.02
CA ASP A 129 -2.90 -4.53 25.30
C ASP A 129 -1.36 -4.63 25.21
N THR A 130 -0.77 -4.09 24.15
CA THR A 130 0.68 -3.82 24.05
C THR A 130 0.96 -2.34 24.35
N ASP A 131 2.23 -1.96 24.36
CA ASP A 131 2.70 -0.56 24.50
C ASP A 131 2.63 0.26 23.20
N VAL A 132 2.10 -0.32 22.12
CA VAL A 132 1.88 0.39 20.86
C VAL A 132 0.82 1.47 21.03
N LYS A 133 1.17 2.71 20.69
CA LYS A 133 0.19 3.79 20.63
C LYS A 133 -0.63 3.65 19.36
N MET A 134 -1.94 3.56 19.51
CA MET A 134 -2.88 3.43 18.40
C MET A 134 -3.78 4.66 18.34
N GLN A 135 -3.83 5.30 17.18
CA GLN A 135 -4.70 6.46 16.92
C GLN A 135 -5.51 6.20 15.66
N TRP A 136 -6.84 6.34 15.77
CA TRP A 136 -7.76 6.20 14.65
C TRP A 136 -8.26 7.57 14.22
N ASP A 137 -8.05 7.91 12.95
CA ASP A 137 -8.65 9.05 12.30
C ASP A 137 -9.86 8.58 11.48
N ALA A 138 -11.06 8.78 12.02
CA ALA A 138 -12.29 8.33 11.42
C ALA A 138 -12.65 9.08 10.13
N GLN A 139 -12.26 10.35 9.99
CA GLN A 139 -12.53 11.13 8.79
C GLN A 139 -11.66 10.65 7.63
N ARG A 140 -10.40 10.31 7.92
CA ARG A 140 -9.45 9.78 6.94
C ARG A 140 -9.59 8.28 6.71
N GLY A 141 -10.21 7.57 7.64
CA GLY A 141 -10.14 6.10 7.69
C GLY A 141 -8.70 5.62 7.86
N LEU A 142 -7.89 6.34 8.64
CA LEU A 142 -6.45 6.11 8.80
C LEU A 142 -6.15 5.63 10.22
N LEU A 143 -5.55 4.45 10.33
CA LEU A 143 -4.98 3.96 11.57
C LEU A 143 -3.49 4.31 11.63
N LYS A 144 -3.10 5.05 12.67
CA LYS A 144 -1.70 5.34 12.99
C LYS A 144 -1.25 4.47 14.15
N LEU A 145 -0.17 3.73 13.97
CA LEU A 145 0.51 3.01 15.02
C LEU A 145 1.89 3.61 15.28
N GLU A 146 2.21 3.86 16.54
CA GLU A 146 3.53 4.35 16.94
C GLU A 146 4.17 3.41 17.96
N HIS A 147 5.39 2.97 17.65
CA HIS A 147 6.25 2.23 18.56
C HIS A 147 7.70 2.24 18.04
N ASP A 148 8.67 2.48 18.93
CA ASP A 148 10.09 2.62 18.56
C ASP A 148 10.67 1.36 17.91
N SER A 149 10.20 0.17 18.33
CA SER A 149 10.68 -1.09 17.76
C SER A 149 10.32 -1.27 16.29
N PHE A 150 9.27 -0.62 15.80
CA PHE A 150 8.85 -0.77 14.40
C PHE A 150 9.89 -0.22 13.42
N ASN A 151 10.65 0.81 13.80
CA ASN A 151 11.76 1.34 13.01
C ASN A 151 12.91 0.33 12.83
N LYS A 152 12.93 -0.75 13.62
CA LYS A 152 13.91 -1.84 13.51
C LYS A 152 13.40 -3.00 12.64
N SER A 153 12.19 -2.91 12.11
CA SER A 153 11.63 -3.91 11.19
C SER A 153 12.37 -3.89 9.84
N GLN A 154 12.33 -5.01 9.11
CA GLN A 154 13.10 -5.17 7.88
C GLN A 154 12.79 -4.07 6.85
N VAL A 155 11.50 -3.76 6.66
CA VAL A 155 11.06 -2.81 5.64
C VAL A 155 11.37 -1.37 6.05
N LEU A 156 11.04 -0.99 7.29
CA LEU A 156 11.26 0.39 7.75
C LEU A 156 12.75 0.69 7.92
N LEU A 157 13.54 -0.28 8.38
CA LEU A 157 14.99 -0.13 8.49
C LEU A 157 15.66 0.05 7.12
N SER A 158 15.13 -0.59 6.06
CA SER A 158 15.64 -0.41 4.70
C SER A 158 15.47 1.03 4.21
N PHE A 159 14.37 1.70 4.58
CA PHE A 159 14.20 3.13 4.33
C PHE A 159 15.15 3.96 5.17
N LEU A 160 15.10 3.78 6.49
CA LEU A 160 15.85 4.61 7.45
C LEU A 160 17.36 4.54 7.21
N GLY A 161 17.89 3.37 6.84
CA GLY A 161 19.31 3.18 6.54
C GLY A 161 19.81 3.91 5.28
N GLN A 162 18.93 4.48 4.48
CA GLN A 162 19.26 5.26 3.27
C GLN A 162 18.76 6.70 3.36
N ASP A 163 18.09 7.04 4.45
CA ASP A 163 17.44 8.31 4.64
C ASP A 163 18.40 9.32 5.28
N LEU A 164 19.07 10.09 4.43
CA LEU A 164 20.06 11.11 4.83
C LEU A 164 19.47 12.52 4.89
N ALA A 165 18.14 12.67 4.86
CA ALA A 165 17.50 13.98 4.90
C ALA A 165 17.68 14.66 6.27
N GLU A 166 17.95 15.95 6.25
CA GLU A 166 17.74 16.83 7.39
C GLU A 166 16.26 17.23 7.43
N VAL A 167 15.47 16.60 8.32
CA VAL A 167 14.02 16.74 8.37
C VAL A 167 13.62 17.92 9.26
N THR A 168 12.94 18.90 8.68
CA THR A 168 12.44 20.08 9.41
C THR A 168 11.01 19.90 9.91
N ASN A 169 10.18 19.15 9.19
CA ASN A 169 8.81 18.84 9.62
C ASN A 169 8.37 17.47 9.10
N LYS A 170 8.31 16.47 10.00
CA LYS A 170 8.00 15.07 9.68
C LYS A 170 6.54 14.81 9.26
N GLU A 171 5.61 15.72 9.57
CA GLU A 171 4.16 15.57 9.32
C GLU A 171 3.64 16.64 8.34
N ALA A 172 4.50 17.24 7.51
CA ALA A 172 4.11 18.36 6.65
C ALA A 172 3.07 17.98 5.57
N PHE A 173 3.07 16.73 5.11
CA PHE A 173 2.19 16.27 4.05
C PHE A 173 1.39 15.04 4.48
N ASP A 174 0.07 15.16 4.45
CA ASP A 174 -0.87 14.08 4.75
C ASP A 174 -1.18 13.28 3.47
N LEU A 175 -0.51 12.14 3.30
CA LEU A 175 -0.68 11.26 2.14
C LEU A 175 -1.99 10.48 2.28
N HIS A 176 -2.94 10.71 1.37
CA HIS A 176 -4.30 10.18 1.51
C HIS A 176 -4.68 9.09 0.52
N SER A 177 -4.07 9.07 -0.66
CA SER A 177 -4.33 8.06 -1.68
C SER A 177 -3.15 7.94 -2.65
N TYR A 178 -3.15 6.87 -3.41
CA TYR A 178 -2.16 6.63 -4.44
C TYR A 178 -2.76 5.92 -5.65
N GLU A 179 -2.09 6.05 -6.79
CA GLU A 179 -2.37 5.28 -7.99
C GLU A 179 -1.11 4.51 -8.38
N TRP A 180 -1.24 3.21 -8.62
CA TRP A 180 -0.14 2.36 -9.12
C TRP A 180 -0.56 1.68 -10.41
N ASN A 181 0.27 1.78 -11.46
CA ASN A 181 -0.05 1.19 -12.76
C ASN A 181 0.39 -0.27 -12.92
N GLY A 182 0.96 -0.89 -11.88
CA GLY A 182 1.48 -2.26 -11.95
C GLY A 182 2.93 -2.38 -12.40
N VAL A 183 3.44 -1.40 -13.17
CA VAL A 183 4.70 -1.54 -13.94
C VAL A 183 5.69 -0.38 -13.74
N GLY A 184 5.64 0.32 -12.60
CA GLY A 184 6.65 1.31 -12.23
C GLY A 184 6.18 2.76 -12.13
N LYS A 185 4.92 3.08 -12.45
CA LYS A 185 4.39 4.45 -12.32
C LYS A 185 3.51 4.55 -11.08
N LEU A 186 3.93 5.43 -10.18
CA LEU A 186 3.26 5.75 -8.93
C LEU A 186 2.80 7.21 -8.96
N LYS A 187 1.56 7.46 -8.54
CA LYS A 187 1.12 8.78 -8.12
C LYS A 187 0.72 8.73 -6.66
N ILE A 188 1.07 9.75 -5.88
CA ILE A 188 0.64 9.88 -4.48
C ILE A 188 -0.02 11.24 -4.32
N HIS A 189 -1.22 11.26 -3.75
CA HIS A 189 -1.98 12.46 -3.47
C HIS A 189 -1.85 12.83 -2.00
N ALA A 190 -1.59 14.10 -1.73
CA ALA A 190 -1.40 14.59 -0.39
C ALA A 190 -2.08 15.94 -0.17
N ASN A 191 -2.51 16.16 1.08
CA ASN A 191 -2.91 17.47 1.56
C ASN A 191 -1.78 18.09 2.40
N TYR A 192 -1.77 19.41 2.53
CA TYR A 192 -0.91 20.14 3.45
C TYR A 192 -1.64 21.36 4.01
N ASP A 193 -1.21 21.81 5.18
CA ASP A 193 -1.72 23.04 5.80
C ASP A 193 -1.24 24.25 5.00
N GLU A 194 -2.18 25.08 4.55
CA GLU A 194 -1.93 26.28 3.75
C GLU A 194 -1.08 27.34 4.48
N SER A 195 -1.04 27.29 5.81
CA SER A 195 -0.18 28.17 6.61
C SER A 195 1.30 27.79 6.57
N LEU A 196 1.64 26.58 6.08
CA LEU A 196 3.02 26.14 5.95
C LEU A 196 3.75 26.95 4.88
N LYS A 197 4.90 27.51 5.27
CA LYS A 197 5.80 28.25 4.38
C LYS A 197 6.97 27.37 3.99
N PHE A 198 7.03 26.98 2.72
CA PHE A 198 8.12 26.17 2.17
C PHE A 198 8.29 26.46 0.67
N SER A 199 9.47 26.14 0.15
CA SER A 199 9.72 26.08 -1.29
C SER A 199 9.49 24.67 -1.83
N GLU A 200 9.21 24.53 -3.13
CA GLU A 200 9.05 23.20 -3.78
C GLU A 200 10.26 22.27 -3.55
N LYS A 201 11.46 22.85 -3.39
CA LYS A 201 12.71 22.08 -3.14
C LYS A 201 12.75 21.40 -1.78
N GLN A 202 11.97 21.89 -0.81
CA GLN A 202 11.90 21.34 0.55
C GLN A 202 10.84 20.25 0.67
N VAL A 203 9.98 20.08 -0.34
CA VAL A 203 8.94 19.04 -0.35
C VAL A 203 9.60 17.69 -0.56
N ASP A 204 9.51 16.83 0.46
CA ASP A 204 10.00 15.46 0.41
C ASP A 204 8.83 14.49 0.61
N ILE A 205 8.23 14.08 -0.52
CA ILE A 205 7.36 12.91 -0.57
C ILE A 205 8.15 11.78 -1.18
N ARG A 206 8.53 10.83 -0.33
CA ARG A 206 9.54 9.84 -0.67
C ARG A 206 8.99 8.45 -0.57
N PRO A 207 8.57 7.85 -1.71
CA PRO A 207 8.25 6.44 -1.75
C PRO A 207 9.51 5.58 -1.76
N LEU A 208 9.43 4.45 -1.07
CA LEU A 208 10.33 3.31 -1.23
C LEU A 208 9.50 2.13 -1.69
N ILE A 209 9.98 1.46 -2.75
CA ILE A 209 9.37 0.23 -3.23
C ILE A 209 10.32 -0.93 -2.97
N MET A 210 9.80 -2.01 -2.37
CA MET A 210 10.55 -3.24 -2.12
C MET A 210 10.17 -4.33 -3.12
N TYR A 211 11.18 -5.02 -3.65
CA TYR A 211 11.07 -6.18 -4.53
C TYR A 211 11.90 -7.32 -3.94
N GLY A 212 11.26 -8.39 -3.49
CA GLY A 212 12.00 -9.45 -2.79
C GLY A 212 12.77 -8.92 -1.57
N LYS A 213 14.11 -8.93 -1.66
CA LYS A 213 15.02 -8.36 -0.64
C LYS A 213 15.68 -7.05 -1.07
N THR A 214 15.43 -6.60 -2.30
CA THR A 214 15.95 -5.35 -2.83
C THR A 214 14.90 -4.25 -2.64
N TYR A 215 15.34 -3.00 -2.72
CA TYR A 215 14.45 -1.85 -2.66
C TYR A 215 14.97 -0.75 -3.58
N THR A 216 14.09 0.16 -3.94
CA THR A 216 14.41 1.36 -4.72
C THR A 216 13.85 2.59 -4.01
N MET A 217 14.66 3.63 -3.96
CA MET A 217 14.34 4.95 -3.42
C MET A 217 15.10 6.01 -4.21
N ASP A 218 14.57 7.22 -4.27
CA ASP A 218 15.22 8.33 -4.96
C ASP A 218 16.51 8.77 -4.25
N PRO A 219 17.60 9.03 -5.00
CA PRO A 219 18.76 9.69 -4.43
C PRO A 219 18.42 11.15 -4.09
N TYR A 220 19.09 11.70 -3.07
CA TYR A 220 19.00 13.12 -2.74
C TYR A 220 19.69 14.03 -3.78
N THR A 221 20.46 13.47 -4.72
CA THR A 221 21.15 14.23 -5.76
C THR A 221 20.19 14.57 -6.92
N LYS A 222 19.90 15.87 -7.07
CA LYS A 222 18.86 16.48 -7.93
C LYS A 222 18.91 16.17 -9.44
N SER A 223 19.91 15.45 -9.96
CA SER A 223 20.14 15.36 -11.41
C SER A 223 19.38 14.22 -12.12
N LEU A 224 18.82 13.24 -11.39
CA LEU A 224 18.27 12.00 -11.99
C LEU A 224 16.87 11.63 -11.51
N SER A 225 16.21 12.47 -10.72
CA SER A 225 14.91 12.14 -10.16
C SER A 225 13.80 12.30 -11.20
N LYS A 226 13.24 11.18 -11.68
CA LYS A 226 11.95 11.08 -12.39
C LYS A 226 10.73 11.38 -11.49
N SER A 227 10.92 12.11 -10.38
CA SER A 227 9.87 12.57 -9.49
C SER A 227 9.47 13.97 -9.85
N LYS A 228 8.16 14.20 -9.90
CA LYS A 228 7.60 15.53 -10.13
C LYS A 228 6.52 15.81 -9.10
N ILE A 229 6.71 16.87 -8.33
CA ILE A 229 5.65 17.44 -7.50
C ILE A 229 4.77 18.32 -8.39
N GLN A 230 3.47 18.22 -8.20
CA GLN A 230 2.48 19.06 -8.86
C GLN A 230 1.49 19.56 -7.82
N PHE A 231 1.38 20.86 -7.63
CA PHE A 231 0.31 21.46 -6.84
C PHE A 231 -0.99 21.39 -7.65
N THR A 232 -1.99 20.69 -7.11
CA THR A 232 -3.24 20.36 -7.82
C THR A 232 -4.44 21.17 -7.33
N GLY A 233 -4.22 22.05 -6.35
CA GLY A 233 -5.21 22.95 -5.80
C GLY A 233 -4.71 23.55 -4.50
N VAL A 234 -5.56 24.36 -3.87
CA VAL A 234 -5.32 24.93 -2.55
C VAL A 234 -5.16 23.79 -1.53
N GLY A 235 -4.06 23.80 -0.79
CA GLY A 235 -3.73 22.77 0.21
C GLY A 235 -3.51 21.35 -0.35
N LYS A 236 -3.34 21.21 -1.67
CA LYS A 236 -3.27 19.90 -2.35
C LYS A 236 -2.08 19.79 -3.29
N LEU A 237 -1.44 18.64 -3.26
CA LEU A 237 -0.39 18.31 -4.22
C LEU A 237 -0.44 16.84 -4.62
N THR A 238 0.35 16.52 -5.64
CA THR A 238 0.53 15.16 -6.13
C THR A 238 1.99 14.93 -6.47
N LEU A 239 2.57 13.86 -5.94
CA LEU A 239 3.83 13.31 -6.43
C LEU A 239 3.51 12.39 -7.61
N LYS A 240 4.24 12.55 -8.72
CA LYS A 240 4.31 11.57 -9.81
C LYS A 240 5.72 11.00 -9.85
N ARG A 241 5.84 9.68 -9.83
CA ARG A 241 7.11 8.97 -9.89
C ARG A 241 7.08 7.87 -10.95
N ASP A 242 8.11 7.85 -11.78
CA ASP A 242 8.39 6.77 -12.73
C ASP A 242 9.67 6.04 -12.29
N PHE A 243 9.53 4.78 -11.91
CA PHE A 243 10.65 3.94 -11.50
C PHE A 243 11.25 3.12 -12.66
N GLY A 244 10.83 3.37 -13.91
CA GLY A 244 11.11 2.49 -15.04
C GLY A 244 10.28 1.22 -15.03
N GLU A 245 10.38 0.42 -16.10
CA GLU A 245 9.67 -0.86 -16.18
C GLU A 245 10.16 -1.82 -15.09
N MET A 246 9.23 -2.21 -14.22
CA MET A 246 9.47 -3.12 -13.11
C MET A 246 8.95 -4.50 -13.46
N ARG A 247 9.83 -5.50 -13.51
CA ARG A 247 9.45 -6.90 -13.81
C ARG A 247 9.36 -7.78 -12.57
N GLU A 248 9.95 -7.37 -11.46
CA GLU A 248 9.92 -8.12 -10.21
C GLU A 248 8.60 -7.90 -9.46
N LYS A 249 8.18 -8.91 -8.71
CA LYS A 249 6.97 -8.82 -7.88
C LYS A 249 7.23 -7.90 -6.69
N MET A 250 6.51 -6.78 -6.69
CA MET A 250 6.50 -5.81 -5.60
C MET A 250 6.01 -6.44 -4.30
N GLN A 251 6.70 -6.14 -3.20
CA GLN A 251 6.32 -6.56 -1.86
C GLN A 251 5.67 -5.46 -1.05
N TYR A 252 6.24 -4.25 -1.10
CA TYR A 252 5.81 -3.11 -0.30
C TYR A 252 5.97 -1.82 -1.08
N ILE A 253 5.01 -0.91 -0.91
CA ILE A 253 5.22 0.52 -1.16
C ILE A 253 4.98 1.23 0.17
N ILE A 254 5.99 1.92 0.66
CA ILE A 254 5.87 2.82 1.81
C ILE A 254 6.28 4.22 1.40
N ALA A 255 5.80 5.24 2.09
CA ALA A 255 6.21 6.61 1.83
C ALA A 255 6.22 7.47 3.09
N VAL A 256 7.01 8.53 3.08
CA VAL A 256 6.94 9.64 4.04
C VAL A 256 6.49 10.90 3.31
N GLY A 257 5.86 11.82 4.04
CA GLY A 257 5.43 13.13 3.55
C GLY A 257 5.87 14.22 4.52
N ARG A 258 7.01 14.85 4.24
CA ARG A 258 7.69 15.76 5.17
C ARG A 258 8.36 16.94 4.46
N LEU A 259 8.82 17.90 5.24
CA LEU A 259 9.74 18.94 4.80
C LEU A 259 11.17 18.61 5.20
N ILE A 260 12.11 18.97 4.34
CA ILE A 260 13.56 18.87 4.53
C ILE A 260 14.23 20.22 4.28
N ASP A 261 15.46 20.40 4.74
CA ASP A 261 16.29 21.59 4.47
C ASP A 261 16.85 21.64 3.03
#